data_AF-A0A4Y9NAH0-F1
#
_entry.id   AF-A0A4Y9NAH0-F1
#
_cell.length_a   1.000
_cell.length_b   1.000
_cell.length_c   1.000
_cell.angle_alpha   90.00
_cell.angle_beta   90.00
_cell.angle_gamma   90.00
#
_symmetry.space_group_name_H-M   'P 1'
#
loop_
_entity.id
_entity.type
_entity.pdbx_description
1 polymer ?
#
loop_
_entity_poly.entity_id
_entity_poly.type
_entity_poly.pdbx_seq_one_letter_code
_entity_poly.pdbx_strand_id
1 'polypeptide(L)'
;MSLMALGLVLPVVAGLMAPGTQPTGTAAESTDTAGLALAAHTRLLDGAARYRSLQQDLAARRTELSAAREAEQAAQQQVAAARAVVGAGAAALYRARAEARTPLLRLDVQAPSSTPDVLRLTALADRAGRDLEVSVVQADRAAVELELATRRVAVAEAAVATVEEQAAAVLDELRTEAGGLRTDVAAQLAALTTGPAAAAQQEANQQARRRWQEYLGVLAAAGIESPPASALADPAALPAGLSPALDGAGQPVPGVAWAVAGNRPVTVLPAETVVAVSSALAQVGKPYVPGGVGPDAYDCGGLAGTSWLLAGYAVPTASGDQWTTGAAVPLSQLEIGDLVFADGGTDVGIYVGEGQVVAASAAGYQVGVRPVADGTGAVRVTLPAPAQPNPALPAGTAGRGPCGAPPPPVGPVSPAWGGWSNGRIPSTALCSIGRSHALRCDAAAGYTALADAFTAAFGKPLCITDSYRPLAAQVTAFRTKPALAAVPGTSNHGWALAVDLCGGVNVAGTVQSAWMAANAGRFGFVQPDWARPGGEKPEPWHWEFGLLT
;
A
#
# COMPACT_ATOMS: atom_id res chain seq x y z
N MET A 1 -49.00 0.41 -54.61
CA MET A 1 -47.94 0.75 -55.59
C MET A 1 -46.62 0.49 -54.88
N SER A 2 -46.06 -0.71 -55.04
CA SER A 2 -44.90 -1.00 -55.93
C SER A 2 -43.60 -0.40 -55.36
N LEU A 3 -42.48 -1.10 -55.20
CA LEU A 3 -41.96 -2.34 -55.78
C LEU A 3 -40.77 -2.84 -54.93
N MET A 4 -40.47 -4.13 -55.07
CA MET A 4 -39.35 -4.89 -54.49
C MET A 4 -37.94 -4.33 -54.79
N ALA A 5 -36.98 -4.60 -53.90
CA ALA A 5 -35.67 -5.12 -54.28
C ALA A 5 -34.98 -5.88 -53.11
N LEU A 6 -34.74 -7.17 -53.34
CA LEU A 6 -33.90 -8.10 -52.57
C LEU A 6 -32.43 -7.66 -52.61
N GLY A 7 -31.67 -7.91 -51.54
CA GLY A 7 -30.22 -7.76 -51.54
C GLY A 7 -29.50 -8.24 -50.27
N LEU A 8 -29.24 -9.55 -50.21
CA LEU A 8 -28.21 -10.28 -49.44
C LEU A 8 -28.04 -10.01 -47.93
N VAL A 9 -28.47 -11.01 -47.16
CA VAL A 9 -27.96 -11.36 -45.82
C VAL A 9 -26.64 -12.14 -45.98
N LEU A 10 -25.57 -11.64 -45.36
CA LEU A 10 -24.32 -12.36 -45.12
C LEU A 10 -24.17 -12.50 -43.60
N PRO A 11 -24.27 -13.71 -43.01
CA PRO A 11 -23.94 -13.89 -41.61
C PRO A 11 -22.42 -13.92 -41.49
N VAL A 12 -21.86 -12.96 -40.76
CA VAL A 12 -20.49 -13.08 -40.24
C VAL A 12 -20.52 -14.21 -39.22
N VAL A 13 -20.06 -15.39 -39.64
CA VAL A 13 -19.72 -16.50 -38.76
C VAL A 13 -18.47 -16.09 -37.99
N ALA A 14 -18.65 -15.46 -36.83
CA ALA A 14 -17.63 -15.41 -35.81
C ALA A 14 -17.57 -16.81 -35.17
N GLY A 15 -16.44 -17.50 -35.35
CA GLY A 15 -16.16 -18.78 -34.73
C GLY A 15 -16.16 -18.67 -33.21
N LEU A 16 -17.29 -19.02 -32.60
CA LEU A 16 -17.39 -19.42 -31.21
C LEU A 16 -16.69 -20.76 -31.06
N MET A 17 -15.39 -20.73 -30.76
CA MET A 17 -14.70 -21.85 -30.12
C MET A 17 -15.22 -21.95 -28.70
N ALA A 18 -16.15 -22.88 -28.48
CA ALA A 18 -16.53 -23.31 -27.14
C ALA A 18 -15.28 -23.89 -26.45
N PRO A 19 -14.93 -23.44 -25.23
CA PRO A 19 -13.97 -24.18 -24.42
C PRO A 19 -14.64 -25.50 -24.02
N GLY A 20 -14.08 -26.61 -24.49
CA GLY A 20 -14.51 -27.94 -24.09
C GLY A 20 -14.52 -28.05 -22.57
N THR A 21 -15.65 -28.49 -22.03
CA THR A 21 -15.79 -28.94 -20.65
C THR A 21 -14.81 -30.09 -20.40
N GLN A 22 -13.65 -29.79 -19.83
CA GLN A 22 -12.84 -30.80 -19.17
C GLN A 22 -13.54 -31.19 -17.85
N PRO A 23 -13.57 -32.49 -17.50
CA PRO A 23 -14.10 -32.90 -16.21
C PRO A 23 -13.26 -32.27 -15.11
N THR A 24 -13.94 -31.76 -14.07
CA THR A 24 -13.34 -31.22 -12.86
C THR A 24 -12.43 -32.27 -12.21
N GLY A 25 -11.13 -32.22 -12.52
CA GLY A 25 -10.11 -32.79 -11.68
C GLY A 25 -10.15 -32.01 -10.37
N THR A 26 -10.59 -32.67 -9.31
CA THR A 26 -10.49 -32.17 -7.94
C THR A 26 -9.05 -31.73 -7.68
N ALA A 27 -8.83 -30.41 -7.65
CA ALA A 27 -7.59 -29.84 -7.14
C ALA A 27 -7.43 -30.40 -5.72
N ALA A 28 -6.33 -31.10 -5.48
CA ALA A 28 -6.03 -31.64 -4.16
C ALA A 28 -5.98 -30.47 -3.17
N GLU A 29 -6.95 -30.39 -2.27
CA GLU A 29 -6.97 -29.42 -1.17
C GLU A 29 -5.66 -29.55 -0.39
N SER A 30 -4.95 -28.42 -0.29
CA SER A 30 -3.72 -28.28 0.48
C SER A 30 -3.97 -28.72 1.93
N THR A 31 -3.21 -29.72 2.40
CA THR A 31 -3.25 -30.21 3.78
C THR A 31 -2.29 -29.49 4.73
N ASP A 32 -1.59 -28.45 4.26
CA ASP A 32 -0.63 -27.66 5.03
C ASP A 32 -1.34 -26.61 5.91
N THR A 33 -1.35 -26.85 7.21
CA THR A 33 -2.03 -26.02 8.22
C THR A 33 -1.42 -24.63 8.36
N ALA A 34 -0.12 -24.46 8.12
CA ALA A 34 0.55 -23.17 8.23
C ALA A 34 0.33 -22.29 6.99
N GLY A 35 0.34 -22.88 5.80
CA GLY A 35 -0.07 -22.20 4.57
C GLY A 35 -1.54 -21.77 4.62
N LEU A 36 -2.43 -22.65 5.09
CA LEU A 36 -3.84 -22.32 5.32
C LEU A 36 -4.00 -21.22 6.37
N ALA A 37 -3.19 -21.20 7.43
CA ALA A 37 -3.27 -20.20 8.50
C ALA A 37 -2.79 -18.83 8.04
N LEU A 38 -1.72 -18.77 7.23
CA LEU A 38 -1.24 -17.52 6.65
C LEU A 38 -2.20 -16.99 5.56
N ALA A 39 -2.73 -17.87 4.70
CA ALA A 39 -3.73 -17.49 3.72
C ALA A 39 -5.03 -17.01 4.39
N ALA A 40 -5.41 -17.63 5.51
CA ALA A 40 -6.50 -17.14 6.37
C ALA A 40 -6.11 -15.80 7.01
N HIS A 41 -4.88 -15.63 7.51
CA HIS A 41 -4.41 -14.36 8.09
C HIS A 41 -4.52 -13.22 7.09
N THR A 42 -4.00 -13.40 5.87
CA THR A 42 -4.07 -12.40 4.80
C THR A 42 -5.52 -12.09 4.43
N ARG A 43 -6.36 -13.11 4.19
CA ARG A 43 -7.77 -12.90 3.86
C ARG A 43 -8.55 -12.19 4.97
N LEU A 44 -8.26 -12.51 6.23
CA LEU A 44 -8.84 -11.83 7.40
C LEU A 44 -8.36 -10.37 7.52
N LEU A 45 -7.07 -10.09 7.26
CA LEU A 45 -6.53 -8.73 7.24
C LEU A 45 -7.12 -7.89 6.10
N ASP A 46 -7.23 -8.47 4.91
CA ASP A 46 -7.82 -7.83 3.74
C ASP A 46 -9.30 -7.53 3.96
N GLY A 47 -10.07 -8.51 4.47
CA GLY A 47 -11.48 -8.30 4.81
C GLY A 47 -11.66 -7.28 5.92
N ALA A 48 -10.78 -7.26 6.93
CA ALA A 48 -10.80 -6.24 7.98
C ALA A 48 -10.47 -4.84 7.43
N ALA A 49 -9.59 -4.72 6.44
CA ALA A 49 -9.30 -3.47 5.76
C ALA A 49 -10.50 -3.00 4.91
N ARG A 50 -11.11 -3.89 4.12
CA ARG A 50 -12.34 -3.60 3.35
C ARG A 50 -13.47 -3.13 4.27
N TYR A 51 -13.68 -3.81 5.40
CA TYR A 51 -14.69 -3.42 6.38
C TYR A 51 -14.43 -2.03 6.97
N ARG A 52 -13.19 -1.69 7.33
CA ARG A 52 -12.83 -0.34 7.82
C ARG A 52 -13.10 0.75 6.78
N SER A 53 -12.81 0.49 5.50
CA SER A 53 -13.14 1.41 4.41
C SER A 53 -14.66 1.65 4.31
N LEU A 54 -15.45 0.57 4.34
CA LEU A 54 -16.92 0.68 4.30
C LEU A 54 -17.49 1.41 5.52
N GLN A 55 -16.86 1.32 6.69
CA GLN A 55 -17.24 2.11 7.87
C GLN A 55 -17.01 3.62 7.66
N GLN A 56 -15.91 3.99 7.01
CA GLN A 56 -15.62 5.39 6.67
C GLN A 56 -16.61 5.91 5.62
N ASP A 57 -16.90 5.11 4.58
CA ASP A 57 -17.89 5.44 3.57
C ASP A 57 -19.29 5.60 4.17
N LEU A 58 -19.67 4.71 5.09
CA LEU A 58 -20.96 4.77 5.79
C LEU A 58 -21.09 6.06 6.60
N ALA A 59 -20.02 6.50 7.27
CA ALA A 59 -20.02 7.77 7.99
C ALA A 59 -20.22 8.97 7.04
N ALA A 60 -19.57 8.95 5.87
CA ALA A 60 -19.77 9.97 4.84
C ALA A 60 -21.22 9.97 4.30
N ARG A 61 -21.78 8.80 3.95
CA ARG A 61 -23.17 8.68 3.45
C ARG A 61 -24.22 9.11 4.47
N ARG A 62 -24.00 8.83 5.76
CA ARG A 62 -24.88 9.31 6.84
C ARG A 62 -24.85 10.83 6.98
N THR A 63 -23.70 11.45 6.76
CA THR A 63 -23.56 12.91 6.74
C THR A 63 -24.34 13.52 5.56
N GLU A 64 -24.21 12.94 4.36
CA GLU A 64 -24.98 13.34 3.18
C GLU A 64 -26.49 13.19 3.38
N LEU A 65 -26.94 12.10 4.00
CA LEU A 65 -28.34 11.88 4.34
C LEU A 65 -28.87 12.92 5.34
N SER A 66 -28.08 13.28 6.36
CA SER A 66 -28.46 14.35 7.29
C SER A 66 -28.66 15.67 6.56
N ALA A 67 -27.70 16.06 5.72
CA ALA A 67 -27.78 17.28 4.93
C ALA A 67 -28.99 17.27 3.95
N ALA A 68 -29.28 16.13 3.32
CA ALA A 68 -30.44 15.98 2.45
C ALA A 68 -31.77 16.17 3.21
N ARG A 69 -31.88 15.62 4.42
CA ARG A 69 -33.07 15.78 5.29
C ARG A 69 -33.26 17.22 5.76
N GLU A 70 -32.17 17.88 6.13
CA GLU A 70 -32.21 19.32 6.47
C GLU A 70 -32.67 20.16 5.27
N ALA A 71 -32.18 19.87 4.07
CA ALA A 71 -32.59 20.56 2.85
C ALA A 71 -34.08 20.32 2.51
N GLU A 72 -34.57 19.08 2.68
CA GLU A 72 -35.99 18.76 2.51
C GLU A 72 -36.86 19.54 3.50
N GLN A 73 -36.48 19.58 4.79
CA GLN A 73 -37.20 20.33 5.81
C GLN A 73 -37.24 21.83 5.48
N ALA A 74 -36.12 22.39 5.01
CA ALA A 74 -36.06 23.79 4.56
C ALA A 74 -37.00 24.04 3.37
N ALA A 75 -37.03 23.14 2.38
CA ALA A 75 -37.93 23.25 1.23
C ALA A 75 -39.42 23.15 1.63
N GLN A 76 -39.77 22.28 2.59
CA GLN A 76 -41.12 22.20 3.14
C GLN A 76 -41.55 23.53 3.79
N GLN A 77 -40.67 24.16 4.55
CA GLN A 77 -40.93 25.47 5.15
C GLN A 77 -41.12 26.55 4.09
N GLN A 78 -40.32 26.54 3.02
CA GLN A 78 -40.48 27.48 1.89
C GLN A 78 -41.82 27.30 1.18
N VAL A 79 -42.26 26.07 0.92
CA VAL A 79 -43.58 25.78 0.34
C VAL A 79 -44.69 26.29 1.25
N ALA A 80 -44.61 26.04 2.56
CA ALA A 80 -45.60 26.52 3.52
C ALA A 80 -45.68 28.05 3.54
N ALA A 81 -44.53 28.74 3.55
CA ALA A 81 -44.46 30.20 3.51
C ALA A 81 -45.04 30.76 2.20
N ALA A 82 -44.67 30.19 1.05
CA ALA A 82 -45.17 30.63 -0.25
C ALA A 82 -46.68 30.42 -0.38
N ARG A 83 -47.21 29.28 0.09
CA ARG A 83 -48.67 29.03 0.14
C ARG A 83 -49.41 30.02 1.04
N ALA A 84 -48.82 30.40 2.17
CA ALA A 84 -49.41 31.41 3.06
C ALA A 84 -49.51 32.79 2.37
N VAL A 85 -48.48 33.20 1.62
CA VAL A 85 -48.49 34.45 0.84
C VAL A 85 -49.57 34.42 -0.24
N VAL A 86 -49.64 33.34 -1.03
CA VAL A 86 -50.67 33.16 -2.06
C VAL A 86 -52.07 33.17 -1.43
N GLY A 87 -52.28 32.43 -0.34
CA GLY A 87 -53.56 32.36 0.36
C GLY A 87 -54.01 33.71 0.94
N ALA A 88 -53.08 34.48 1.52
CA ALA A 88 -53.36 35.81 2.03
C ALA A 88 -53.73 36.79 0.90
N GLY A 89 -52.99 36.78 -0.21
CA GLY A 89 -53.28 37.60 -1.39
C GLY A 89 -54.63 37.25 -2.02
N ALA A 90 -54.91 35.96 -2.21
CA ALA A 90 -56.18 35.49 -2.74
C ALA A 90 -57.37 35.84 -1.83
N ALA A 91 -57.22 35.67 -0.50
CA ALA A 91 -58.26 36.04 0.46
C ALA A 91 -58.52 37.55 0.50
N ALA A 92 -57.48 38.37 0.37
CA ALA A 92 -57.61 39.82 0.28
C ALA A 92 -58.40 40.24 -0.96
N LEU A 93 -58.09 39.65 -2.14
CA LEU A 93 -58.86 39.89 -3.36
C LEU A 93 -60.31 39.38 -3.24
N TYR A 94 -60.53 38.20 -2.64
CA TYR A 94 -61.88 37.66 -2.47
C TYR A 94 -62.77 38.53 -1.59
N ARG A 95 -62.22 39.09 -0.49
CA ARG A 95 -62.94 39.95 0.45
C ARG A 95 -63.10 41.40 -0.04
N ALA A 96 -62.33 41.82 -1.04
CA ALA A 96 -62.46 43.15 -1.63
C ALA A 96 -63.84 43.34 -2.29
N ARG A 97 -64.42 44.53 -2.14
CA ARG A 97 -65.70 44.90 -2.77
C ARG A 97 -65.57 44.87 -4.30
N ALA A 98 -66.69 44.72 -5.01
CA ALA A 98 -66.70 44.65 -6.47
C ALA A 98 -66.05 45.88 -7.11
N GLU A 99 -66.24 47.07 -6.53
CA GLU A 99 -65.69 48.34 -7.01
C GLU A 99 -64.20 48.51 -6.71
N ALA A 100 -63.66 47.72 -5.76
CA ALA A 100 -62.22 47.66 -5.47
C ALA A 100 -61.50 46.64 -6.36
N ARG A 101 -62.18 45.54 -6.74
CA ARG A 101 -61.67 44.54 -7.69
C ARG A 101 -61.75 44.98 -9.14
N THR A 102 -62.80 45.72 -9.48
CA THR A 102 -63.04 46.21 -10.83
C THR A 102 -63.37 47.71 -10.77
N PRO A 103 -62.37 48.58 -10.54
CA PRO A 103 -62.59 50.02 -10.41
C PRO A 103 -63.25 50.66 -11.63
N LEU A 104 -63.10 50.05 -12.81
CA LEU A 104 -63.78 50.45 -14.06
C LEU A 104 -65.31 50.52 -13.94
N LEU A 105 -65.93 49.76 -13.04
CA LEU A 105 -67.37 49.83 -12.77
C LEU A 105 -67.79 51.17 -12.15
N ARG A 106 -66.84 51.99 -11.69
CA ARG A 106 -67.08 53.34 -11.16
C ARG A 106 -66.97 54.44 -12.22
N LEU A 107 -66.68 54.10 -13.48
CA LEU A 107 -66.71 55.06 -14.58
C LEU A 107 -68.15 55.56 -14.76
N ASP A 108 -68.32 56.88 -14.69
CA ASP A 108 -69.60 57.53 -14.87
C ASP A 108 -69.47 58.63 -15.94
N VAL A 109 -70.25 58.49 -17.01
CA VAL A 109 -70.33 59.45 -18.11
C VAL A 109 -70.83 60.83 -17.65
N GLN A 110 -71.50 60.90 -16.50
CA GLN A 110 -71.98 62.13 -15.87
C GLN A 110 -70.96 62.75 -14.91
N ALA A 111 -69.86 62.06 -14.57
CA ALA A 111 -68.83 62.55 -13.64
C ALA A 111 -67.40 62.38 -14.20
N PRO A 112 -67.05 63.04 -15.31
CA PRO A 112 -65.78 62.84 -16.02
C PRO A 112 -64.53 63.19 -15.17
N SER A 113 -64.66 64.07 -14.18
CA SER A 113 -63.58 64.45 -13.25
C SER A 113 -63.07 63.28 -12.39
N SER A 114 -63.85 62.19 -12.25
CA SER A 114 -63.46 60.98 -11.50
C SER A 114 -62.60 60.00 -12.31
N THR A 115 -62.49 60.18 -13.62
CA THR A 115 -61.79 59.26 -14.54
C THR A 115 -60.34 59.00 -14.15
N PRO A 116 -59.51 60.02 -13.81
CA PRO A 116 -58.11 59.79 -13.45
C PRO A 116 -57.95 58.91 -12.20
N ASP A 117 -58.82 59.07 -11.21
CA ASP A 117 -58.83 58.25 -10.00
C ASP A 117 -59.24 56.81 -10.30
N VAL A 118 -60.24 56.60 -11.17
CA VAL A 118 -60.64 55.26 -11.59
C VAL A 118 -59.50 54.56 -12.34
N LEU A 119 -58.84 55.23 -13.27
CA LEU A 119 -57.69 54.66 -13.99
C LEU A 119 -56.51 54.34 -13.07
N ARG A 120 -56.22 55.21 -12.09
CA ARG A 120 -55.20 54.96 -11.06
C ARG A 120 -55.52 53.72 -10.23
N LEU A 121 -56.77 53.57 -9.81
CA LEU A 121 -57.21 52.39 -9.05
C LEU A 121 -57.16 51.13 -9.91
N THR A 122 -57.52 51.19 -11.20
CA THR A 122 -57.36 50.07 -12.14
C THR A 122 -55.90 49.64 -12.27
N ALA A 123 -54.97 50.59 -12.43
CA ALA A 123 -53.54 50.27 -12.51
C ALA A 123 -53.00 49.60 -11.22
N LEU A 124 -53.51 50.02 -10.04
CA LEU A 124 -53.18 49.38 -8.76
C LEU A 124 -53.78 47.97 -8.64
N ALA A 125 -55.01 47.77 -9.09
CA ALA A 125 -55.66 46.45 -9.12
C ALA A 125 -54.92 45.49 -10.07
N ASP A 126 -54.53 45.94 -11.26
CA ASP A 126 -53.75 45.15 -12.23
C ASP A 126 -52.37 44.78 -11.65
N ARG A 127 -51.73 45.71 -10.93
CA ARG A 127 -50.45 45.43 -10.25
C ARG A 127 -50.63 44.37 -9.16
N ALA A 128 -51.65 44.49 -8.32
CA ALA A 128 -51.94 43.50 -7.29
C ALA A 128 -52.23 42.11 -7.88
N GLY A 129 -52.91 42.05 -9.04
CA GLY A 129 -53.11 40.81 -9.80
C GLY A 129 -51.78 40.19 -10.26
N ARG A 130 -50.91 40.98 -10.90
CA ARG A 130 -49.57 40.52 -11.33
C ARG A 130 -48.69 40.08 -10.15
N ASP A 131 -48.72 40.81 -9.03
CA ASP A 131 -47.95 40.45 -7.84
C ASP A 131 -48.42 39.11 -7.24
N LEU A 132 -49.72 38.81 -7.31
CA LEU A 132 -50.26 37.50 -6.94
C LEU A 132 -49.83 36.40 -7.91
N GLU A 133 -49.87 36.65 -9.23
CA GLU A 133 -49.38 35.69 -10.23
C GLU A 133 -47.90 35.34 -10.01
N VAL A 134 -47.05 36.34 -9.72
CA VAL A 134 -45.64 36.11 -9.36
C VAL A 134 -45.52 35.25 -8.11
N SER A 135 -46.35 35.52 -7.08
CA SER A 135 -46.36 34.73 -5.84
C SER A 135 -46.78 33.27 -6.09
N VAL A 136 -47.72 33.03 -7.02
CA VAL A 136 -48.11 31.68 -7.45
C VAL A 136 -46.94 30.96 -8.12
N VAL A 137 -46.26 31.60 -9.07
CA VAL A 137 -45.08 31.01 -9.74
C VAL A 137 -43.96 30.71 -8.73
N GLN A 138 -43.76 31.56 -7.73
CA GLN A 138 -42.80 31.30 -6.65
C GLN A 138 -43.21 30.08 -5.81
N ALA A 139 -44.50 29.93 -5.50
CA ALA A 139 -45.02 28.76 -4.79
C ALA A 139 -44.85 27.47 -5.60
N ASP A 140 -45.08 27.50 -6.91
CA ASP A 140 -44.87 26.35 -7.80
C ASP A 140 -43.39 25.95 -7.86
N ARG A 141 -42.48 26.92 -7.96
CA ARG A 141 -41.03 26.66 -7.90
C ARG A 141 -40.61 26.04 -6.57
N ALA A 142 -41.10 26.56 -5.45
CA ALA A 142 -40.83 25.98 -4.14
C ALA A 142 -41.34 24.53 -4.05
N ALA A 143 -42.47 24.21 -4.68
CA ALA A 143 -42.99 22.84 -4.72
C ALA A 143 -42.09 21.89 -5.53
N VAL A 144 -41.52 22.35 -6.65
CA VAL A 144 -40.54 21.57 -7.43
C VAL A 144 -39.25 21.35 -6.65
N GLU A 145 -38.74 22.38 -5.96
CA GLU A 145 -37.56 22.24 -5.10
C GLU A 145 -37.77 21.23 -3.97
N LEU A 146 -38.97 21.22 -3.37
CA LEU A 146 -39.34 20.19 -2.40
C LEU A 146 -39.31 18.79 -3.01
N GLU A 147 -39.88 18.60 -4.21
CA GLU A 147 -39.85 17.29 -4.89
C GLU A 147 -38.40 16.83 -5.16
N LEU A 148 -37.53 17.73 -5.60
CA LEU A 148 -36.10 17.43 -5.80
C LEU A 148 -35.40 17.08 -4.48
N ALA A 149 -35.69 17.80 -3.39
CA ALA A 149 -35.14 17.53 -2.08
C ALA A 149 -35.58 16.15 -1.54
N THR A 150 -36.87 15.81 -1.66
CA THR A 150 -37.39 14.48 -1.30
C THR A 150 -36.72 13.36 -2.10
N ARG A 151 -36.51 13.56 -3.41
CA ARG A 151 -35.78 12.57 -4.23
C ARG A 151 -34.32 12.41 -3.78
N ARG A 152 -33.65 13.49 -3.39
CA ARG A 152 -32.27 13.44 -2.85
C ARG A 152 -32.20 12.65 -1.55
N VAL A 153 -33.18 12.82 -0.65
CA VAL A 153 -33.27 12.01 0.58
C VAL A 153 -33.39 10.53 0.22
N ALA A 154 -34.30 10.16 -0.68
CA ALA A 154 -34.46 8.76 -1.10
C ALA A 154 -33.18 8.15 -1.70
N VAL A 155 -32.45 8.92 -2.52
CA VAL A 155 -31.14 8.49 -3.08
C VAL A 155 -30.10 8.31 -1.97
N ALA A 156 -30.02 9.24 -1.02
CA ALA A 156 -29.08 9.16 0.09
C ALA A 156 -29.39 7.98 1.03
N GLU A 157 -30.67 7.71 1.30
CA GLU A 157 -31.10 6.53 2.07
C GLU A 157 -30.71 5.22 1.38
N ALA A 158 -30.94 5.11 0.06
CA ALA A 158 -30.52 3.94 -0.71
C ALA A 158 -28.99 3.74 -0.72
N ALA A 159 -28.23 4.83 -0.80
CA ALA A 159 -26.76 4.78 -0.74
C ALA A 159 -26.26 4.30 0.62
N VAL A 160 -26.85 4.77 1.73
CA VAL A 160 -26.56 4.28 3.09
C VAL A 160 -26.86 2.78 3.18
N ALA A 161 -28.07 2.36 2.78
CA ALA A 161 -28.48 0.96 2.81
C ALA A 161 -27.54 0.04 2.02
N THR A 162 -27.09 0.48 0.84
CA THR A 162 -26.14 -0.25 0.00
C THR A 162 -24.80 -0.49 0.70
N VAL A 163 -24.23 0.54 1.34
CA VAL A 163 -22.95 0.43 2.06
C VAL A 163 -23.11 -0.42 3.33
N GLU A 164 -24.24 -0.31 4.03
CA GLU A 164 -24.55 -1.16 5.19
C GLU A 164 -24.64 -2.64 4.79
N GLU A 165 -25.31 -2.96 3.67
CA GLU A 165 -25.40 -4.32 3.13
C GLU A 165 -24.02 -4.87 2.75
N GLN A 166 -23.21 -4.07 2.05
CA GLN A 166 -21.83 -4.46 1.72
C GLN A 166 -20.97 -4.71 2.96
N ALA A 167 -21.09 -3.84 3.98
CA ALA A 167 -20.35 -4.00 5.23
C ALA A 167 -20.78 -5.26 6.00
N ALA A 168 -22.08 -5.56 5.98
CA ALA A 168 -22.62 -6.78 6.57
C ALA A 168 -22.11 -8.03 5.83
N ALA A 169 -22.08 -8.01 4.49
CA ALA A 169 -21.56 -9.11 3.69
C ALA A 169 -20.07 -9.39 3.97
N VAL A 170 -19.23 -8.34 4.09
CA VAL A 170 -17.81 -8.52 4.44
C VAL A 170 -17.64 -9.07 5.86
N LEU A 171 -18.46 -8.64 6.82
CA LEU A 171 -18.44 -9.23 8.17
C LEU A 171 -18.84 -10.71 8.18
N ASP A 172 -19.81 -11.09 7.36
CA ASP A 172 -20.24 -12.47 7.23
C ASP A 172 -19.15 -13.33 6.56
N GLU A 173 -18.48 -12.80 5.53
CA GLU A 173 -17.30 -13.41 4.90
C GLU A 173 -16.20 -13.66 5.94
N LEU A 174 -15.86 -12.65 6.76
CA LEU A 174 -14.84 -12.76 7.81
C LEU A 174 -15.21 -13.78 8.89
N ARG A 175 -16.48 -13.84 9.31
CA ARG A 175 -16.96 -14.82 10.31
C ARG A 175 -16.96 -16.23 9.74
N THR A 176 -17.37 -16.38 8.49
CA THR A 176 -17.37 -17.68 7.79
C THR A 176 -15.94 -18.17 7.60
N GLU A 177 -15.03 -17.28 7.19
CA GLU A 177 -13.62 -17.60 7.05
C GLU A 177 -13.02 -18.03 8.40
N ALA A 178 -13.24 -17.27 9.47
CA ALA A 178 -12.73 -17.60 10.81
C ALA A 178 -13.36 -18.86 11.40
N GLY A 179 -14.66 -19.08 11.20
CA GLY A 179 -15.40 -20.25 11.69
C GLY A 179 -15.16 -21.52 10.87
N GLY A 180 -14.74 -21.36 9.61
CA GLY A 180 -14.40 -22.46 8.71
C GLY A 180 -12.97 -22.97 8.86
N LEU A 181 -12.12 -22.31 9.65
CA LEU A 181 -10.76 -22.77 9.90
C LEU A 181 -10.76 -24.07 10.70
N ARG A 182 -9.99 -25.05 10.22
CA ARG A 182 -9.64 -26.22 11.03
C ARG A 182 -8.92 -25.77 12.31
N THR A 183 -9.10 -26.51 13.41
CA THR A 183 -8.55 -26.17 14.73
C THR A 183 -7.02 -26.03 14.74
N ASP A 184 -6.31 -26.79 13.92
CA ASP A 184 -4.85 -26.70 13.75
C ASP A 184 -4.42 -25.44 12.97
N VAL A 185 -5.20 -25.02 11.98
CA VAL A 185 -5.03 -23.76 11.24
C VAL A 185 -5.29 -22.55 12.16
N ALA A 186 -6.36 -22.59 12.96
CA ALA A 186 -6.70 -21.53 13.90
C ALA A 186 -5.64 -21.35 15.00
N ALA A 187 -5.08 -22.45 15.53
CA ALA A 187 -4.01 -22.41 16.52
C ALA A 187 -2.71 -21.80 15.95
N GLN A 188 -2.38 -22.12 14.69
CA GLN A 188 -1.21 -21.58 14.00
C GLN A 188 -1.37 -20.06 13.70
N LEU A 189 -2.58 -19.62 13.33
CA LEU A 189 -2.92 -18.21 13.16
C LEU A 189 -2.73 -17.40 14.46
N ALA A 190 -3.13 -17.99 15.60
CA ALA A 190 -2.91 -17.38 16.92
C ALA A 190 -1.42 -17.27 17.27
N ALA A 191 -0.58 -18.23 16.87
CA ALA A 191 0.86 -18.19 17.11
C ALA A 191 1.59 -17.10 16.29
N LEU A 192 1.17 -16.88 15.04
CA LEU A 192 1.74 -15.83 14.17
C LEU A 192 1.53 -14.41 14.72
N THR A 193 0.51 -14.21 15.54
CA THR A 193 0.10 -12.90 16.04
C THR A 193 0.59 -12.62 17.47
N THR A 194 1.19 -13.59 18.17
CA THR A 194 1.46 -13.52 19.63
C THR A 194 2.92 -13.79 20.05
N GLY A 195 3.86 -13.94 19.11
CA GLY A 195 5.28 -14.16 19.43
C GLY A 195 6.00 -12.94 20.06
N PRO A 196 6.96 -13.12 20.99
CA PRO A 196 7.70 -12.01 21.63
C PRO A 196 8.45 -11.09 20.66
N ALA A 197 9.02 -11.65 19.58
CA ALA A 197 9.67 -10.87 18.52
C ALA A 197 8.67 -10.03 17.72
N ALA A 198 7.43 -10.51 17.54
CA ALA A 198 6.36 -9.74 16.91
C ALA A 198 5.88 -8.61 17.84
N ALA A 199 5.81 -8.84 19.16
CA ALA A 199 5.44 -7.81 20.13
C ALA A 199 6.46 -6.66 20.19
N ALA A 200 7.76 -6.96 20.26
CA ALA A 200 8.82 -5.93 20.26
C ALA A 200 8.82 -5.12 18.94
N GLN A 201 8.62 -5.77 17.80
CA GLN A 201 8.51 -5.10 16.51
C GLN A 201 7.25 -4.22 16.43
N GLN A 202 6.12 -4.69 16.94
CA GLN A 202 4.89 -3.89 17.02
C GLN A 202 5.06 -2.67 17.93
N GLU A 203 5.78 -2.81 19.05
CA GLU A 203 6.07 -1.70 19.95
C GLU A 203 6.93 -0.63 19.27
N ALA A 204 8.04 -1.02 18.62
CA ALA A 204 8.88 -0.11 17.86
C ALA A 204 8.10 0.62 16.75
N ASN A 205 7.25 -0.11 16.03
CA ASN A 205 6.36 0.43 15.00
C ASN A 205 5.40 1.49 15.57
N GLN A 206 4.78 1.21 16.72
CA GLN A 206 3.85 2.13 17.36
C GLN A 206 4.55 3.36 17.94
N GLN A 207 5.73 3.19 18.55
CA GLN A 207 6.53 4.31 19.08
C GLN A 207 6.90 5.29 17.97
N ALA A 208 7.39 4.80 16.84
CA ALA A 208 7.73 5.65 15.70
C ALA A 208 6.52 6.39 15.11
N ARG A 209 5.36 5.71 14.97
CA ARG A 209 4.12 6.35 14.52
C ARG A 209 3.66 7.44 15.49
N ARG A 210 3.73 7.20 16.81
CA ARG A 210 3.37 8.20 17.82
C ARG A 210 4.30 9.42 17.77
N ARG A 211 5.62 9.22 17.76
CA ARG A 211 6.59 10.33 17.62
C ARG A 211 6.33 11.17 16.37
N TRP A 212 6.03 10.50 15.25
CA TRP A 212 5.70 11.20 14.00
C TRP A 212 4.41 12.01 14.09
N GLN A 213 3.35 11.45 14.68
CA GLN A 213 2.10 12.15 14.92
C GLN A 213 2.27 13.34 15.86
N GLU A 214 3.07 13.19 16.92
CA GLU A 214 3.40 14.26 17.85
C GLU A 214 4.15 15.40 17.14
N TYR A 215 5.14 15.07 16.31
CA TYR A 215 5.86 16.03 15.48
C TYR A 215 4.91 16.83 14.58
N LEU A 216 4.03 16.15 13.83
CA LEU A 216 3.04 16.82 12.97
C LEU A 216 2.07 17.69 13.79
N GLY A 217 1.68 17.22 14.97
CA GLY A 217 0.83 17.96 15.91
C GLY A 217 1.49 19.26 16.41
N VAL A 218 2.80 19.24 16.70
CA VAL A 218 3.55 20.43 17.12
C VAL A 218 3.59 21.48 16.01
N LEU A 219 3.86 21.07 14.77
CA LEU A 219 3.85 22.01 13.63
C LEU A 219 2.46 22.62 13.42
N ALA A 220 1.42 21.80 13.41
CA ALA A 220 0.05 22.24 13.23
C ALA A 220 -0.40 23.20 14.34
N ALA A 221 -0.09 22.90 15.61
CA ALA A 221 -0.45 23.75 16.75
C ALA A 221 0.30 25.10 16.72
N ALA A 222 1.51 25.13 16.17
CA ALA A 222 2.30 26.35 16.01
C ALA A 222 1.97 27.14 14.73
N GLY A 223 1.10 26.62 13.86
CA GLY A 223 0.79 27.23 12.56
C GLY A 223 2.00 27.24 11.61
N ILE A 224 2.94 26.31 11.79
CA ILE A 224 4.15 26.20 10.97
C ILE A 224 3.84 25.27 9.80
N GLU A 225 3.82 25.82 8.59
CA GLU A 225 3.74 25.03 7.36
C GLU A 225 5.15 24.64 6.90
N SER A 226 5.33 23.36 6.56
CA SER A 226 6.58 22.88 5.96
C SER A 226 6.76 23.48 4.56
N PRO A 227 7.83 24.24 4.29
CA PRO A 227 8.10 24.76 2.96
C PRO A 227 8.60 23.65 2.01
N PRO A 228 8.56 23.87 0.69
CA PRO A 228 9.12 22.91 -0.28
C PRO A 228 10.63 22.76 -0.10
N ALA A 229 11.15 21.58 -0.43
CA ALA A 229 12.57 21.23 -0.34
C ALA A 229 13.50 22.26 -0.98
N SER A 230 13.11 22.83 -2.13
CA SER A 230 13.87 23.85 -2.84
C SER A 230 14.07 25.15 -2.03
N ALA A 231 13.14 25.48 -1.13
CA ALA A 231 13.24 26.66 -0.26
C ALA A 231 14.13 26.42 0.97
N LEU A 232 14.44 25.15 1.29
CA LEU A 232 15.33 24.77 2.39
C LEU A 232 16.73 24.35 1.91
N ALA A 233 16.95 24.27 0.60
CA ALA A 233 18.21 23.81 0.03
C ALA A 233 19.38 24.78 0.29
N ASP A 234 19.12 26.08 0.30
CA ASP A 234 20.12 27.11 0.62
C ASP A 234 19.95 27.63 2.07
N PRO A 235 20.83 27.23 3.00
CA PRO A 235 20.75 27.67 4.39
C PRO A 235 21.01 29.17 4.60
N ALA A 236 21.54 29.89 3.59
CA ALA A 236 21.71 31.34 3.65
C ALA A 236 20.45 32.12 3.22
N ALA A 237 19.45 31.44 2.63
CA ALA A 237 18.28 32.05 2.01
C ALA A 237 16.96 31.41 2.47
N LEU A 238 16.80 31.22 3.79
CA LEU A 238 15.63 30.58 4.36
C LEU A 238 14.39 31.49 4.43
N PRO A 239 13.16 30.94 4.34
CA PRO A 239 11.91 31.65 4.58
C PRO A 239 11.89 32.37 5.94
N ALA A 240 11.14 33.48 6.01
CA ALA A 240 10.99 34.26 7.23
C ALA A 240 10.44 33.39 8.39
N GLY A 241 11.05 33.53 9.57
CA GLY A 241 10.69 32.74 10.76
C GLY A 241 11.43 31.41 10.87
N LEU A 242 12.22 31.04 9.87
CA LEU A 242 13.09 29.87 9.90
C LEU A 242 14.55 30.28 10.14
N SER A 243 15.31 29.39 10.77
CA SER A 243 16.75 29.52 11.03
C SER A 243 17.46 28.25 10.55
N PRO A 244 18.74 28.33 10.13
CA PRO A 244 19.46 27.14 9.69
C PRO A 244 19.63 26.16 10.84
N ALA A 245 19.36 24.88 10.58
CA ALA A 245 19.78 23.82 11.50
C ALA A 245 21.31 23.75 11.49
N LEU A 246 21.94 23.65 12.67
CA LEU A 246 23.40 23.59 12.78
C LEU A 246 23.85 22.20 13.23
N ASP A 247 24.92 21.69 12.63
CA ASP A 247 25.56 20.45 13.05
C ASP A 247 26.42 20.62 14.31
N GLY A 248 27.06 19.53 14.76
CA GLY A 248 27.93 19.53 15.95
C GLY A 248 29.17 20.44 15.83
N ALA A 249 29.51 20.90 14.63
CA ALA A 249 30.58 21.87 14.36
C ALA A 249 30.03 23.30 14.16
N GLY A 250 28.73 23.52 14.37
CA GLY A 250 28.07 24.80 14.20
C GLY A 250 27.88 25.19 12.73
N GLN A 251 28.02 24.25 11.78
CA GLN A 251 27.82 24.52 10.36
C GLN A 251 26.36 24.30 9.97
N PRO A 252 25.78 25.15 9.08
CA PRO A 252 24.44 24.93 8.57
C PRO A 252 24.29 23.60 7.83
N VAL A 253 23.22 22.88 8.11
CA VAL A 253 22.85 21.63 7.44
C VAL A 253 21.87 21.94 6.31
N PRO A 254 22.24 21.75 5.03
CA PRO A 254 21.35 22.00 3.90
C PRO A 254 20.11 21.10 3.91
N GLY A 255 18.95 21.66 3.57
CA GLY A 255 17.68 20.93 3.45
C GLY A 255 16.88 20.81 4.75
N VAL A 256 17.37 21.37 5.86
CA VAL A 256 16.67 21.36 7.17
C VAL A 256 16.78 22.74 7.83
N ALA A 257 15.67 23.18 8.41
CA ALA A 257 15.60 24.42 9.16
C ALA A 257 15.01 24.21 10.56
N TRP A 258 15.18 25.19 11.43
CA TRP A 258 14.54 25.29 12.74
C TRP A 258 13.54 26.44 12.76
N ALA A 259 12.47 26.26 13.51
CA ALA A 259 11.52 27.30 13.89
C ALA A 259 11.31 27.27 15.41
N VAL A 260 10.66 28.29 15.95
CA VAL A 260 10.28 28.33 17.37
C VAL A 260 8.79 28.04 17.49
N ALA A 261 8.43 26.90 18.07
CA ALA A 261 7.05 26.55 18.44
C ALA A 261 6.85 26.86 19.94
N GLY A 262 6.23 28.01 20.24
CA GLY A 262 6.08 28.49 21.61
C GLY A 262 7.42 28.91 22.23
N ASN A 263 7.97 28.09 23.13
CA ASN A 263 9.29 28.31 23.77
C ASN A 263 10.25 27.13 23.49
N ARG A 264 10.07 26.43 22.36
CA ARG A 264 10.94 25.30 22.01
C ARG A 264 11.35 25.38 20.54
N PRO A 265 12.63 25.14 20.22
CA PRO A 265 13.02 24.93 18.84
C PRO A 265 12.37 23.65 18.32
N VAL A 266 11.85 23.68 17.11
CA VAL A 266 11.32 22.53 16.38
C VAL A 266 12.00 22.47 15.01
N THR A 267 12.41 21.27 14.62
CA THR A 267 12.92 21.03 13.27
C THR A 267 11.78 21.18 12.27
N VAL A 268 12.01 21.90 11.18
CA VAL A 268 11.07 22.05 10.07
C VAL A 268 11.64 21.28 8.89
N LEU A 269 11.01 20.15 8.59
CA LEU A 269 11.33 19.31 7.45
C LEU A 269 10.65 19.84 6.17
N PRO A 270 11.22 19.58 4.98
CA PRO A 270 10.54 19.83 3.71
C PRO A 270 9.15 19.19 3.64
N ALA A 271 8.22 19.82 2.94
CA ALA A 271 6.87 19.28 2.71
C ALA A 271 6.92 17.88 2.08
N GLU A 272 7.84 17.67 1.14
CA GLU A 272 8.03 16.41 0.43
C GLU A 272 8.56 15.32 1.38
N THR A 273 9.49 15.66 2.27
CA THR A 273 9.94 14.76 3.34
C THR A 273 8.77 14.32 4.23
N VAL A 274 7.89 15.28 4.62
CA VAL A 274 6.72 14.99 5.44
C VAL A 274 5.78 14.00 4.74
N VAL A 275 5.55 14.17 3.43
CA VAL A 275 4.73 13.25 2.63
C VAL A 275 5.38 11.87 2.52
N ALA A 276 6.68 11.80 2.22
CA ALA A 276 7.40 10.53 2.04
C ALA A 276 7.41 9.70 3.33
N VAL A 277 7.76 10.31 4.46
CA VAL A 277 7.83 9.62 5.76
C VAL A 277 6.43 9.21 6.23
N SER A 278 5.42 10.06 6.06
CA SER A 278 4.03 9.70 6.37
C SER A 278 3.54 8.52 5.53
N SER A 279 3.89 8.51 4.24
CA SER A 279 3.54 7.43 3.31
C SER A 279 4.19 6.10 3.71
N ALA A 280 5.48 6.13 4.06
CA ALA A 280 6.23 4.95 4.49
C ALA A 280 5.71 4.39 5.82
N LEU A 281 5.50 5.26 6.83
CA LEU A 281 4.96 4.86 8.12
C LEU A 281 3.54 4.30 8.02
N ALA A 282 2.73 4.76 7.07
CA ALA A 282 1.41 4.20 6.82
C ALA A 282 1.47 2.73 6.36
N GLN A 283 2.56 2.30 5.72
CA GLN A 283 2.73 0.91 5.24
C GLN A 283 3.22 -0.07 6.33
N VAL A 284 3.64 0.43 7.50
CA VAL A 284 4.15 -0.42 8.59
C VAL A 284 3.14 -1.53 8.94
N GLY A 285 3.62 -2.78 8.93
CA GLY A 285 2.84 -4.00 9.12
C GLY A 285 2.49 -4.75 7.82
N LYS A 286 2.66 -4.13 6.65
CA LYS A 286 2.43 -4.81 5.36
C LYS A 286 3.52 -5.85 5.05
N PRO A 287 3.21 -6.93 4.32
CA PRO A 287 4.18 -7.98 4.01
C PRO A 287 5.40 -7.49 3.21
N TYR A 288 6.55 -8.14 3.45
CA TYR A 288 7.73 -8.05 2.59
C TYR A 288 7.63 -9.06 1.45
N VAL A 289 7.83 -8.61 0.21
CA VAL A 289 7.93 -9.46 -0.98
C VAL A 289 9.06 -8.94 -1.86
N PRO A 290 10.07 -9.75 -2.24
CA PRO A 290 11.12 -9.33 -3.17
C PRO A 290 10.55 -8.77 -4.48
N GLY A 291 11.02 -7.59 -4.90
CA GLY A 291 10.50 -6.87 -6.08
C GLY A 291 9.17 -6.14 -5.85
N GLY A 292 8.61 -6.16 -4.64
CA GLY A 292 7.32 -5.55 -4.32
C GLY A 292 7.38 -4.01 -4.31
N VAL A 293 6.43 -3.35 -4.96
CA VAL A 293 6.35 -1.87 -5.05
C VAL A 293 5.06 -1.29 -4.47
N GLY A 294 4.21 -2.14 -3.86
CA GLY A 294 2.90 -1.77 -3.32
C GLY A 294 1.71 -2.00 -4.28
N PRO A 295 0.48 -1.74 -3.80
CA PRO A 295 0.15 -1.27 -2.46
C PRO A 295 0.10 -2.41 -1.43
N ASP A 296 0.01 -3.68 -1.84
CA ASP A 296 -0.29 -4.78 -0.91
C ASP A 296 0.94 -5.36 -0.22
N ALA A 297 2.11 -5.28 -0.85
CA ALA A 297 3.40 -5.71 -0.30
C ALA A 297 4.56 -4.92 -0.91
N TYR A 298 5.69 -4.87 -0.20
CA TYR A 298 6.85 -4.05 -0.58
C TYR A 298 8.17 -4.82 -0.40
N ASP A 299 9.19 -4.52 -1.22
CA ASP A 299 10.59 -4.74 -0.86
C ASP A 299 11.25 -3.44 -0.36
N CYS A 300 12.53 -3.50 0.02
CA CYS A 300 13.22 -2.36 0.63
C CYS A 300 13.28 -1.14 -0.31
N GLY A 301 13.73 -1.35 -1.55
CA GLY A 301 13.86 -0.29 -2.52
C GLY A 301 12.51 0.21 -3.06
N GLY A 302 11.54 -0.68 -3.24
CA GLY A 302 10.17 -0.38 -3.64
C GLY A 302 9.41 0.42 -2.60
N LEU A 303 9.55 0.13 -1.30
CA LEU A 303 8.98 0.97 -0.24
C LEU A 303 9.56 2.39 -0.29
N ALA A 304 10.89 2.50 -0.37
CA ALA A 304 11.57 3.80 -0.41
C ALA A 304 11.18 4.61 -1.65
N GLY A 305 11.26 3.99 -2.83
CA GLY A 305 10.92 4.61 -4.11
C GLY A 305 9.46 5.06 -4.20
N THR A 306 8.51 4.18 -3.86
CA THR A 306 7.07 4.53 -3.89
C THR A 306 6.72 5.62 -2.87
N SER A 307 7.36 5.63 -1.69
CA SER A 307 7.10 6.67 -0.68
C SER A 307 7.56 8.05 -1.14
N TRP A 308 8.73 8.14 -1.77
CA TRP A 308 9.24 9.40 -2.34
C TRP A 308 8.52 9.81 -3.63
N LEU A 309 8.04 8.84 -4.42
CA LEU A 309 7.21 9.13 -5.60
C LEU A 309 5.92 9.87 -5.22
N LEU A 310 5.27 9.47 -4.12
CA LEU A 310 4.09 10.16 -3.58
C LEU A 310 4.41 11.59 -3.12
N ALA A 311 5.66 11.85 -2.75
CA ALA A 311 6.16 13.17 -2.40
C ALA A 311 6.64 14.00 -3.61
N GLY A 312 6.49 13.49 -4.83
CA GLY A 312 6.88 14.19 -6.06
C GLY A 312 8.33 13.96 -6.49
N TYR A 313 9.08 13.07 -5.83
CA TYR A 313 10.47 12.74 -6.18
C TYR A 313 10.55 11.36 -6.83
N ALA A 314 11.01 11.32 -8.08
CA ALA A 314 11.26 10.06 -8.79
C ALA A 314 12.56 9.41 -8.30
N VAL A 315 12.43 8.55 -7.29
CA VAL A 315 13.52 7.75 -6.75
C VAL A 315 13.46 6.35 -7.39
N PRO A 316 14.56 5.80 -7.95
CA PRO A 316 14.60 4.45 -8.49
C PRO A 316 14.13 3.40 -7.48
N THR A 317 13.60 2.26 -7.90
CA THR A 317 13.18 1.19 -6.98
C THR A 317 14.33 0.25 -6.59
N ALA A 318 15.48 0.31 -7.26
CA ALA A 318 16.66 -0.47 -6.90
C ALA A 318 17.58 0.33 -5.95
N SER A 319 17.97 -0.26 -4.81
CA SER A 319 18.80 0.41 -3.78
C SER A 319 20.14 0.92 -4.31
N GLY A 320 20.77 0.20 -5.24
CA GLY A 320 22.01 0.64 -5.88
C GLY A 320 21.85 1.92 -6.70
N ASP A 321 20.74 2.05 -7.45
CA ASP A 321 20.44 3.23 -8.24
C ASP A 321 20.03 4.41 -7.36
N GLN A 322 19.33 4.14 -6.26
CA GLN A 322 19.01 5.16 -5.25
C GLN A 322 20.27 5.77 -4.63
N TRP A 323 21.28 4.95 -4.34
CA TRP A 323 22.56 5.42 -3.82
C TRP A 323 23.30 6.31 -4.83
N THR A 324 23.38 5.89 -6.10
CA THR A 324 24.18 6.62 -7.10
C THR A 324 23.58 7.97 -7.50
N THR A 325 22.25 8.11 -7.37
CA THR A 325 21.51 9.31 -7.78
C THR A 325 21.26 10.32 -6.65
N GLY A 326 21.25 9.89 -5.39
CA GLY A 326 21.05 10.78 -4.24
C GLY A 326 22.30 11.57 -3.82
N ALA A 327 22.14 12.66 -3.07
CA ALA A 327 23.27 13.40 -2.51
C ALA A 327 23.78 12.71 -1.22
N ALA A 328 25.01 12.19 -1.22
CA ALA A 328 25.57 11.52 -0.03
C ALA A 328 25.64 12.47 1.18
N VAL A 329 25.24 11.96 2.35
CA VAL A 329 25.30 12.69 3.62
C VAL A 329 26.08 11.89 4.67
N PRO A 330 26.91 12.54 5.51
CA PRO A 330 27.54 11.89 6.65
C PRO A 330 26.49 11.33 7.62
N LEU A 331 26.73 10.16 8.22
CA LEU A 331 25.80 9.57 9.19
C LEU A 331 25.55 10.48 10.41
N SER A 332 26.52 11.32 10.77
CA SER A 332 26.39 12.33 11.83
C SER A 332 25.45 13.49 11.48
N GLN A 333 25.03 13.58 10.21
CA GLN A 333 24.13 14.59 9.67
C GLN A 333 22.83 13.95 9.12
N LEU A 334 22.48 12.74 9.59
CA LEU A 334 21.23 12.09 9.21
C LEU A 334 20.02 12.93 9.62
N GLU A 335 19.13 13.14 8.66
CA GLU A 335 17.89 13.87 8.85
C GLU A 335 16.70 13.00 8.43
N ILE A 336 15.56 13.23 9.09
CA ILE A 336 14.33 12.48 8.79
C ILE A 336 14.03 12.58 7.29
N GLY A 337 13.78 11.44 6.66
CA GLY A 337 13.59 11.31 5.20
C GLY A 337 14.82 10.81 4.44
N ASP A 338 16.03 10.93 4.98
CA ASP A 338 17.23 10.42 4.31
C ASP A 338 17.09 8.91 4.05
N LEU A 339 17.56 8.45 2.88
CA LEU A 339 17.63 7.03 2.59
C LEU A 339 18.92 6.50 3.20
N VAL A 340 18.78 5.50 4.06
CA VAL A 340 19.90 4.86 4.76
C VAL A 340 20.08 3.48 4.18
N PHE A 341 21.26 3.26 3.63
CA PHE A 341 21.67 2.05 2.96
C PHE A 341 22.53 1.21 3.90
N ALA A 342 22.20 -0.07 4.02
CA ALA A 342 23.10 -1.03 4.66
C ALA A 342 24.41 -1.17 3.86
N ASP A 343 25.44 -1.70 4.50
CA ASP A 343 26.73 -2.01 3.86
C ASP A 343 26.53 -2.75 2.53
N GLY A 344 27.25 -2.32 1.49
CA GLY A 344 27.11 -2.81 0.11
C GLY A 344 25.79 -2.50 -0.59
N GLY A 345 24.93 -1.64 -0.06
CA GLY A 345 23.63 -1.29 -0.68
C GLY A 345 22.60 -2.42 -0.63
N THR A 346 22.81 -3.40 0.24
CA THR A 346 22.03 -4.65 0.35
C THR A 346 20.63 -4.46 0.93
N ASP A 347 20.39 -3.32 1.56
CA ASP A 347 19.10 -2.91 2.11
C ASP A 347 18.99 -1.39 2.09
N VAL A 348 17.76 -0.89 2.11
CA VAL A 348 17.48 0.54 2.23
C VAL A 348 16.25 0.78 3.10
N GLY A 349 16.31 1.81 3.93
CA GLY A 349 15.19 2.31 4.70
C GLY A 349 15.14 3.83 4.72
N ILE A 350 13.97 4.39 5.00
CA ILE A 350 13.80 5.83 5.18
C ILE A 350 14.07 6.15 6.65
N TYR A 351 14.99 7.06 6.95
CA TYR A 351 15.29 7.48 8.30
C TYR A 351 14.11 8.20 8.94
N VAL A 352 13.74 7.80 10.16
CA VAL A 352 12.58 8.31 10.90
C VAL A 352 12.99 8.93 12.25
N GLY A 353 14.27 9.30 12.39
CA GLY A 353 14.83 9.88 13.61
C GLY A 353 15.25 8.82 14.64
N GLU A 354 15.93 9.29 15.69
CA GLU A 354 16.39 8.47 16.84
C GLU A 354 17.17 7.21 16.45
N GLY A 355 17.98 7.29 15.40
CA GLY A 355 18.77 6.13 14.95
C GLY A 355 17.91 5.01 14.37
N GLN A 356 16.71 5.29 13.85
CA GLN A 356 15.79 4.30 13.29
C GLN A 356 15.42 4.58 11.84
N VAL A 357 15.10 3.51 11.12
CA VAL A 357 14.58 3.53 9.75
C VAL A 357 13.26 2.77 9.67
N VAL A 358 12.37 3.21 8.79
CA VAL A 358 11.26 2.39 8.29
C VAL A 358 11.70 1.70 7.00
N ALA A 359 11.59 0.38 6.96
CA ALA A 359 12.04 -0.42 5.82
C ALA A 359 11.15 -1.66 5.66
N ALA A 360 11.03 -2.16 4.43
CA ALA A 360 10.50 -3.51 4.19
C ALA A 360 11.69 -4.48 4.21
N SER A 361 11.72 -5.37 5.19
CA SER A 361 12.88 -6.25 5.39
C SER A 361 12.51 -7.71 5.28
N ALA A 362 13.38 -8.46 4.61
CA ALA A 362 13.29 -9.92 4.56
C ALA A 362 13.53 -10.56 5.93
N ALA A 363 14.29 -9.91 6.82
CA ALA A 363 14.52 -10.38 8.19
C ALA A 363 13.24 -10.32 9.04
N GLY A 364 12.39 -9.31 8.80
CA GLY A 364 11.14 -9.10 9.52
C GLY A 364 9.89 -9.62 8.80
N TYR A 365 10.02 -10.04 7.54
CA TYR A 365 8.92 -10.43 6.64
C TYR A 365 7.82 -9.37 6.46
N GLN A 366 8.10 -8.12 6.81
CA GLN A 366 7.13 -7.03 6.77
C GLN A 366 7.83 -5.67 6.67
N VAL A 367 7.03 -4.63 6.40
CA VAL A 367 7.39 -3.23 6.63
C VAL A 367 7.41 -2.99 8.14
N GLY A 368 8.57 -2.56 8.65
CA GLY A 368 8.76 -2.31 10.08
C GLY A 368 9.78 -1.22 10.35
N VAL A 369 9.76 -0.72 11.58
CA VAL A 369 10.76 0.22 12.08
C VAL A 369 11.86 -0.54 12.80
N ARG A 370 13.11 -0.25 12.45
CA ARG A 370 14.29 -0.92 13.01
C ARG A 370 15.45 0.05 13.20
N PRO A 371 16.42 -0.26 14.08
CA PRO A 371 17.62 0.54 14.22
C PRO A 371 18.44 0.63 12.91
N VAL A 372 19.13 1.75 12.74
CA VAL A 372 20.19 1.94 11.74
C VAL A 372 21.33 0.97 12.08
N ALA A 373 21.86 0.29 11.06
CA ALA A 373 22.97 -0.65 11.22
C ALA A 373 24.34 0.05 11.15
N ASP A 374 25.36 -0.58 11.72
CA ASP A 374 26.74 -0.12 11.61
C ASP A 374 27.26 -0.24 10.17
N GLY A 375 28.15 0.68 9.76
CA GLY A 375 28.72 0.69 8.42
C GLY A 375 27.74 1.08 7.31
N THR A 376 26.68 1.82 7.66
CA THR A 376 25.67 2.32 6.71
C THR A 376 26.18 3.53 5.91
N GLY A 377 25.64 3.68 4.70
CA GLY A 377 25.72 4.91 3.92
C GLY A 377 24.37 5.63 3.93
N ALA A 378 24.34 6.92 3.64
CA ALA A 378 23.07 7.65 3.53
C ALA A 378 23.09 8.66 2.39
N VAL A 379 21.92 8.89 1.78
CA VAL A 379 21.71 9.98 0.83
C VAL A 379 20.47 10.80 1.20
N ARG A 380 20.54 12.10 0.92
CA ARG A 380 19.40 13.02 1.04
C ARG A 380 18.73 13.18 -0.32
N VAL A 381 17.44 12.87 -0.38
CA VAL A 381 16.64 12.91 -1.62
C VAL A 381 16.29 14.34 -2.03
N THR A 382 16.12 15.23 -1.07
CA THR A 382 15.65 16.61 -1.29
C THR A 382 16.73 17.56 -1.78
N LEU A 383 18.00 17.14 -1.75
CA LEU A 383 19.11 17.93 -2.31
C LEU A 383 19.25 17.67 -3.81
N PRO A 384 19.79 18.63 -4.58
CA PRO A 384 20.10 18.41 -5.98
C PRO A 384 20.99 17.17 -6.18
N ALA A 385 20.74 16.45 -7.27
CA ALA A 385 21.59 15.33 -7.66
C ALA A 385 23.06 15.79 -7.75
N PRO A 386 24.01 14.99 -7.25
CA PRO A 386 25.41 15.39 -7.25
C PRO A 386 25.92 15.46 -8.70
N ALA A 387 26.84 16.41 -8.95
CA ALA A 387 27.43 16.60 -10.29
C ALA A 387 28.23 15.39 -10.78
N GLN A 388 28.69 14.55 -9.85
CA GLN A 388 29.27 13.24 -10.10
C GLN A 388 28.51 12.22 -9.26
N PRO A 389 28.22 11.01 -9.79
CA PRO A 389 27.62 9.95 -9.00
C PRO A 389 28.43 9.68 -7.74
N ASN A 390 27.74 9.29 -6.67
CA ASN A 390 28.43 8.86 -5.46
C ASN A 390 29.38 7.69 -5.81
N PRO A 391 30.56 7.62 -5.15
CA PRO A 391 31.39 6.42 -5.22
C PRO A 391 30.51 5.21 -4.94
N ALA A 392 30.69 4.12 -5.69
CA ALA A 392 29.99 2.88 -5.38
C ALA A 392 30.17 2.59 -3.89
N LEU A 393 29.07 2.27 -3.18
CA LEU A 393 29.18 1.77 -1.81
C LEU A 393 30.24 0.67 -1.82
N PRO A 394 31.15 0.63 -0.83
CA PRO A 394 32.13 -0.44 -0.76
C PRO A 394 31.42 -1.74 -1.02
N ALA A 395 31.93 -2.54 -1.96
CA ALA A 395 31.41 -3.88 -2.15
C ALA A 395 31.66 -4.62 -0.83
N GLY A 396 30.68 -4.61 0.06
CA GLY A 396 30.64 -5.47 1.21
C GLY A 396 30.73 -6.88 0.65
N THR A 397 31.80 -7.58 1.00
CA THR A 397 32.13 -8.94 0.56
C THR A 397 30.85 -9.73 0.31
N ALA A 398 30.67 -10.19 -0.93
CA ALA A 398 29.51 -10.94 -1.35
C ALA A 398 29.06 -11.93 -0.25
N GLY A 399 27.75 -11.94 0.05
CA GLY A 399 27.14 -12.87 1.01
C GLY A 399 26.02 -12.35 1.92
N ARG A 400 25.69 -11.05 1.94
CA ARG A 400 24.55 -10.54 2.74
C ARG A 400 23.23 -10.76 1.99
N GLY A 401 22.22 -11.34 2.64
CA GLY A 401 20.94 -11.76 2.06
C GLY A 401 20.07 -10.60 1.54
N PRO A 402 18.80 -10.85 1.15
CA PRO A 402 17.95 -9.81 0.58
C PRO A 402 17.57 -8.78 1.66
N CYS A 403 17.42 -7.50 1.30
CA CYS A 403 16.86 -6.41 2.10
C CYS A 403 16.93 -6.62 3.65
N GLY A 404 18.14 -6.56 4.19
CA GLY A 404 18.37 -6.53 5.65
C GLY A 404 18.48 -7.89 6.33
N ALA A 405 18.41 -8.99 5.57
CA ALA A 405 18.72 -10.32 6.10
C ALA A 405 20.23 -10.47 6.39
N PRO A 406 20.62 -10.99 7.57
CA PRO A 406 22.02 -11.26 7.85
C PRO A 406 22.56 -12.33 6.88
N PRO A 407 23.86 -12.28 6.53
CA PRO A 407 24.52 -13.41 5.89
C PRO A 407 24.39 -14.64 6.80
N PRO A 408 24.43 -15.87 6.24
CA PRO A 408 24.43 -17.06 7.07
C PRO A 408 25.65 -17.04 8.01
N PRO A 409 25.48 -17.45 9.29
CA PRO A 409 26.57 -17.47 10.25
C PRO A 409 27.73 -18.37 9.80
N VAL A 410 28.95 -18.00 10.18
CA VAL A 410 30.17 -18.79 9.92
C VAL A 410 30.27 -19.93 10.95
N GLY A 411 30.36 -21.17 10.47
CA GLY A 411 30.54 -22.37 11.29
C GLY A 411 29.34 -23.32 11.27
N PRO A 412 29.46 -24.50 11.89
CA PRO A 412 28.39 -25.50 11.94
C PRO A 412 27.18 -24.89 12.66
N VAL A 413 26.10 -24.66 11.92
CA VAL A 413 24.85 -24.12 12.48
C VAL A 413 23.73 -25.14 12.32
N SER A 414 22.84 -25.16 13.31
CA SER A 414 21.64 -25.97 13.18
C SER A 414 20.88 -25.52 11.94
N PRO A 415 20.56 -26.44 11.01
CA PRO A 415 19.77 -26.10 9.84
C PRO A 415 18.30 -25.86 10.20
N ALA A 416 17.89 -26.13 11.44
CA ALA A 416 16.52 -25.90 11.91
C ALA A 416 16.22 -24.40 12.05
N TRP A 417 15.09 -23.98 11.51
CA TRP A 417 14.64 -22.59 11.59
C TRP A 417 13.11 -22.51 11.60
N GLY A 418 12.58 -21.37 12.06
CA GLY A 418 11.14 -21.09 12.02
C GLY A 418 10.27 -22.01 12.88
N GLY A 419 10.86 -22.82 13.78
CA GLY A 419 10.13 -23.81 14.59
C GLY A 419 9.58 -25.00 13.80
N TRP A 420 9.99 -25.15 12.54
CA TRP A 420 9.53 -26.21 11.64
C TRP A 420 10.28 -27.53 11.87
N SER A 421 9.73 -28.63 11.33
CA SER A 421 10.45 -29.89 11.20
C SER A 421 11.02 -30.05 9.79
N ASN A 422 12.13 -30.78 9.66
CA ASN A 422 12.77 -31.02 8.38
C ASN A 422 11.81 -31.62 7.34
N GLY A 423 11.75 -30.99 6.16
CA GLY A 423 10.85 -31.34 5.06
C GLY A 423 9.39 -30.92 5.29
N ARG A 424 9.10 -30.16 6.34
CA ARG A 424 7.75 -29.67 6.69
C ARG A 424 7.73 -28.14 6.85
N ILE A 425 8.52 -27.45 6.02
CA ILE A 425 8.48 -26.00 5.90
C ILE A 425 7.37 -25.62 4.90
N PRO A 426 6.44 -24.73 5.26
CA PRO A 426 5.39 -24.30 4.35
C PRO A 426 5.97 -23.50 3.19
N SER A 427 5.44 -23.66 1.98
CA SER A 427 5.95 -22.96 0.79
C SER A 427 5.87 -21.44 0.90
N THR A 428 4.96 -20.91 1.75
CA THR A 428 4.84 -19.47 2.03
C THR A 428 5.97 -18.91 2.89
N ALA A 429 6.69 -19.75 3.64
CA ALA A 429 7.90 -19.35 4.34
C ALA A 429 9.15 -19.45 3.44
N LEU A 430 8.98 -19.95 2.21
CA LEU A 430 10.05 -20.12 1.24
C LEU A 430 9.94 -19.06 0.15
N CYS A 431 11.09 -18.62 -0.34
CA CYS A 431 11.17 -17.73 -1.48
C CYS A 431 11.49 -18.54 -2.73
N SER A 432 10.75 -18.27 -3.81
CA SER A 432 10.97 -18.88 -5.12
C SER A 432 12.30 -18.45 -5.71
N ILE A 433 13.01 -19.39 -6.33
CA ILE A 433 14.28 -19.17 -7.07
C ILE A 433 14.19 -19.64 -8.53
N GLY A 434 12.98 -19.89 -9.04
CA GLY A 434 12.77 -20.39 -10.40
C GLY A 434 11.56 -21.32 -10.49
N ARG A 435 11.37 -21.96 -11.64
CA ARG A 435 10.23 -22.87 -11.86
C ARG A 435 10.34 -24.08 -10.92
N SER A 436 9.42 -24.16 -9.97
CA SER A 436 9.31 -25.26 -8.99
C SER A 436 10.47 -25.38 -7.99
N HIS A 437 11.27 -24.32 -7.82
CA HIS A 437 12.36 -24.29 -6.85
C HIS A 437 12.16 -23.18 -5.83
N ALA A 438 12.43 -23.51 -4.56
CA ALA A 438 12.30 -22.57 -3.46
C ALA A 438 13.33 -22.87 -2.38
N LEU A 439 13.73 -21.83 -1.64
CA LEU A 439 14.66 -21.90 -0.52
C LEU A 439 14.15 -21.04 0.64
N ARG A 440 14.77 -21.15 1.82
CA ARG A 440 14.60 -20.13 2.87
C ARG A 440 14.95 -18.77 2.27
N CYS A 441 14.24 -17.71 2.62
CA CYS A 441 14.33 -16.45 1.87
C CYS A 441 15.72 -15.80 1.83
N ASP A 442 16.53 -15.99 2.86
CA ASP A 442 17.95 -15.62 2.84
C ASP A 442 18.77 -16.48 1.86
N ALA A 443 18.60 -17.80 1.89
CA ALA A 443 19.21 -18.75 0.97
C ALA A 443 18.77 -18.53 -0.49
N ALA A 444 17.52 -18.16 -0.70
CA ALA A 444 16.96 -17.85 -2.01
C ALA A 444 17.64 -16.64 -2.65
N ALA A 445 17.86 -15.57 -1.90
CA ALA A 445 18.55 -14.40 -2.43
C ALA A 445 20.05 -14.67 -2.63
N GLY A 446 20.68 -15.40 -1.72
CA GLY A 446 22.05 -15.88 -1.91
C GLY A 446 22.17 -16.66 -3.23
N TYR A 447 21.19 -17.51 -3.51
CA TYR A 447 21.14 -18.30 -4.74
C TYR A 447 20.94 -17.41 -5.97
N THR A 448 20.04 -16.43 -5.93
CA THR A 448 19.83 -15.49 -7.04
C THR A 448 21.11 -14.70 -7.35
N ALA A 449 21.77 -14.15 -6.33
CA ALA A 449 23.03 -13.43 -6.52
C ALA A 449 24.16 -14.33 -7.06
N LEU A 450 24.23 -15.58 -6.59
CA LEU A 450 25.13 -16.60 -7.13
C LEU A 450 24.83 -16.91 -8.60
N ALA A 451 23.55 -17.05 -8.94
CA ALA A 451 23.10 -17.35 -10.30
C ALA A 451 23.41 -16.19 -11.27
N ASP A 452 23.26 -14.94 -10.84
CA ASP A 452 23.61 -13.76 -11.62
C ASP A 452 25.12 -13.68 -11.87
N ALA A 453 25.93 -13.88 -10.82
CA ALA A 453 27.39 -13.90 -10.93
C ALA A 453 27.89 -15.03 -11.85
N PHE A 454 27.26 -16.21 -11.75
CA PHE A 454 27.54 -17.34 -12.64
C PHE A 454 27.18 -17.00 -14.09
N THR A 455 26.03 -16.36 -14.31
CA THR A 455 25.58 -15.95 -15.64
C THR A 455 26.53 -14.92 -16.26
N ALA A 456 27.01 -13.95 -15.48
CA ALA A 456 28.00 -12.99 -15.92
C ALA A 456 29.34 -13.66 -16.32
N ALA A 457 29.76 -14.69 -15.58
CA ALA A 457 31.01 -15.40 -15.86
C ALA A 457 30.94 -16.31 -17.10
N PHE A 458 29.78 -16.92 -17.37
CA PHE A 458 29.67 -17.99 -18.39
C PHE A 458 28.67 -17.69 -19.53
N GLY A 459 27.96 -16.57 -19.48
CA GLY A 459 26.95 -16.19 -20.49
C GLY A 459 25.73 -17.11 -20.54
N LYS A 460 25.49 -17.91 -19.49
CA LYS A 460 24.38 -18.89 -19.40
C LYS A 460 23.85 -18.99 -17.97
N PRO A 461 22.55 -19.23 -17.77
CA PRO A 461 21.95 -19.31 -16.44
C PRO A 461 22.51 -20.47 -15.62
N LEU A 462 22.58 -20.27 -14.30
CA LEU A 462 22.91 -21.35 -13.36
C LEU A 462 21.79 -22.40 -13.38
N CYS A 463 22.19 -23.65 -13.64
CA CYS A 463 21.29 -24.78 -13.79
C CYS A 463 21.05 -25.42 -12.42
N ILE A 464 19.78 -25.62 -12.06
CA ILE A 464 19.34 -26.24 -10.80
C ILE A 464 18.48 -27.48 -11.09
N THR A 465 18.70 -28.55 -10.33
CA THR A 465 17.92 -29.79 -10.40
C THR A 465 17.12 -30.07 -9.14
N ASP A 466 17.57 -29.58 -7.98
CA ASP A 466 16.83 -29.74 -6.72
C ASP A 466 17.08 -28.56 -5.77
N SER A 467 16.14 -28.32 -4.88
CA SER A 467 16.15 -27.21 -3.91
C SER A 467 15.48 -27.66 -2.60
N TYR A 468 14.50 -26.91 -2.08
CA TYR A 468 13.64 -27.44 -1.02
C TYR A 468 12.97 -28.76 -1.42
N ARG A 469 13.13 -29.79 -0.58
CA ARG A 469 12.50 -31.11 -0.76
C ARG A 469 11.56 -31.40 0.42
N PRO A 470 10.23 -31.42 0.19
CA PRO A 470 9.26 -31.80 1.21
C PRO A 470 9.50 -33.22 1.73
N LEU A 471 9.07 -33.50 2.96
CA LEU A 471 9.30 -34.79 3.62
C LEU A 471 8.72 -35.95 2.82
N ALA A 472 7.54 -35.78 2.22
CA ALA A 472 6.92 -36.79 1.36
C ALA A 472 7.80 -37.10 0.12
N ALA A 473 8.39 -36.07 -0.49
CA ALA A 473 9.32 -36.23 -1.60
C ALA A 473 10.64 -36.87 -1.14
N GLN A 474 11.13 -36.53 0.06
CA GLN A 474 12.31 -37.16 0.67
C GLN A 474 12.06 -38.66 0.97
N VAL A 475 10.87 -39.04 1.45
CA VAL A 475 10.48 -40.46 1.63
C VAL A 475 10.52 -41.20 0.30
N THR A 476 9.97 -40.60 -0.76
CA THR A 476 10.01 -41.20 -2.11
C THR A 476 11.44 -41.31 -2.63
N ALA A 477 12.26 -40.27 -2.47
CA ALA A 477 13.66 -40.28 -2.86
C ALA A 477 14.46 -41.36 -2.13
N PHE A 478 14.24 -41.51 -0.82
CA PHE A 478 14.88 -42.53 0.01
C PHE A 478 14.47 -43.94 -0.39
N ARG A 479 13.19 -44.18 -0.69
CA ARG A 479 12.72 -45.50 -1.17
C ARG A 479 13.32 -45.88 -2.52
N THR A 480 13.42 -44.93 -3.44
CA THR A 480 13.89 -45.19 -4.81
C THR A 480 15.42 -45.25 -4.90
N LYS A 481 16.13 -44.45 -4.09
CA LYS A 481 17.59 -44.32 -4.13
C LYS A 481 18.17 -44.26 -2.71
N PRO A 482 18.06 -45.34 -1.91
CA PRO A 482 18.45 -45.33 -0.49
C PRO A 482 19.94 -45.05 -0.26
N ALA A 483 20.81 -45.36 -1.23
CA ALA A 483 22.24 -45.06 -1.15
C ALA A 483 22.58 -43.59 -1.46
N LEU A 484 21.66 -42.84 -2.08
CA LEU A 484 21.90 -41.46 -2.52
C LEU A 484 21.08 -40.43 -1.75
N ALA A 485 19.92 -40.79 -1.22
CA ALA A 485 19.08 -39.88 -0.44
C ALA A 485 19.34 -40.00 1.06
N ALA A 486 19.32 -38.88 1.77
CA ALA A 486 19.33 -38.86 3.23
C ALA A 486 18.06 -39.48 3.83
N VAL A 487 18.16 -39.95 5.08
CA VAL A 487 17.00 -40.45 5.83
C VAL A 487 15.91 -39.36 5.86
N PRO A 488 14.63 -39.71 5.64
CA PRO A 488 13.56 -38.72 5.69
C PRO A 488 13.54 -37.96 7.01
N GLY A 489 13.59 -36.63 6.93
CA GLY A 489 13.66 -35.76 8.10
C GLY A 489 15.08 -35.34 8.51
N THR A 490 16.12 -35.74 7.78
CA THR A 490 17.52 -35.35 8.08
C THR A 490 18.22 -34.65 6.90
N SER A 491 17.52 -34.38 5.80
CA SER A 491 18.11 -33.83 4.58
C SER A 491 18.19 -32.32 4.65
N ASN A 492 19.32 -31.68 4.33
CA ASN A 492 19.39 -30.21 4.30
C ASN A 492 18.51 -29.57 3.21
N HIS A 493 18.15 -30.32 2.16
CA HIS A 493 17.06 -29.93 1.25
C HIS A 493 15.72 -29.77 1.98
N GLY A 494 15.44 -30.59 3.00
CA GLY A 494 14.26 -30.47 3.85
C GLY A 494 14.27 -29.22 4.74
N TRP A 495 15.40 -28.55 4.89
CA TRP A 495 15.48 -27.25 5.56
C TRP A 495 15.41 -26.07 4.58
N ALA A 496 15.27 -26.32 3.28
CA ALA A 496 15.32 -25.30 2.24
C ALA A 496 16.63 -24.50 2.24
N LEU A 497 17.72 -25.17 2.63
CA LEU A 497 19.07 -24.63 2.72
C LEU A 497 20.05 -25.41 1.85
N ALA A 498 19.57 -26.18 0.88
CA ALA A 498 20.45 -26.91 -0.03
C ALA A 498 19.92 -26.86 -1.47
N VAL A 499 20.85 -26.89 -2.41
CA VAL A 499 20.58 -26.94 -3.85
C VAL A 499 21.44 -28.01 -4.50
N ASP A 500 20.87 -28.67 -5.50
CA ASP A 500 21.59 -29.55 -6.41
C ASP A 500 21.68 -28.86 -7.77
N LEU A 501 22.89 -28.69 -8.29
CA LEU A 501 23.19 -27.87 -9.47
C LEU A 501 23.66 -28.72 -10.66
N CYS A 502 23.37 -28.26 -11.88
CA CYS A 502 23.71 -28.93 -13.15
C CYS A 502 24.53 -28.02 -14.09
N GLY A 503 24.55 -28.33 -15.39
CA GLY A 503 25.13 -27.43 -16.41
C GLY A 503 26.67 -27.35 -16.40
N GLY A 504 27.32 -28.37 -15.83
CA GLY A 504 28.78 -28.46 -15.67
C GLY A 504 29.22 -28.37 -14.21
N VAL A 505 28.39 -27.80 -13.32
CA VAL A 505 28.69 -27.76 -11.87
C VAL A 505 28.67 -29.16 -11.26
N ASN A 506 27.75 -30.02 -11.71
CA ASN A 506 27.59 -31.41 -11.28
C ASN A 506 28.75 -32.36 -11.67
N VAL A 507 29.78 -31.87 -12.37
CA VAL A 507 30.90 -32.71 -12.83
C VAL A 507 32.19 -32.11 -12.28
N ALA A 508 32.85 -32.84 -11.39
CA ALA A 508 34.11 -32.40 -10.79
C ALA A 508 35.20 -32.19 -11.87
N GLY A 509 35.98 -31.12 -11.75
CA GLY A 509 37.08 -30.80 -12.65
C GLY A 509 36.70 -29.96 -13.88
N THR A 510 35.42 -29.65 -14.07
CA THR A 510 34.99 -28.65 -15.07
C THR A 510 35.36 -27.23 -14.63
N VAL A 511 35.41 -26.31 -15.60
CA VAL A 511 35.61 -24.88 -15.31
C VAL A 511 34.47 -24.30 -14.45
N GLN A 512 33.23 -24.82 -14.61
CA GLN A 512 32.08 -24.41 -13.79
C GLN A 512 32.19 -24.90 -12.34
N SER A 513 32.56 -26.16 -12.12
CA SER A 513 32.74 -26.69 -10.75
C SER A 513 33.91 -26.02 -10.02
N ALA A 514 35.02 -25.76 -10.72
CA ALA A 514 36.15 -24.99 -10.18
C ALA A 514 35.75 -23.54 -9.83
N TRP A 515 34.95 -22.89 -10.68
CA TRP A 515 34.44 -21.55 -10.39
C TRP A 515 33.52 -21.56 -9.17
N MET A 516 32.61 -22.53 -9.06
CA MET A 516 31.74 -22.67 -7.89
C MET A 516 32.55 -22.88 -6.61
N ALA A 517 33.55 -23.76 -6.61
CA ALA A 517 34.43 -23.99 -5.46
C ALA A 517 35.16 -22.72 -5.00
N ALA A 518 35.55 -21.85 -5.95
CA ALA A 518 36.23 -20.60 -5.65
C ALA A 518 35.30 -19.44 -5.23
N ASN A 519 34.01 -19.49 -5.62
CA ASN A 519 33.13 -18.32 -5.54
C ASN A 519 31.84 -18.53 -4.73
N ALA A 520 31.28 -19.74 -4.66
CA ALA A 520 29.96 -19.97 -4.08
C ALA A 520 29.87 -19.60 -2.59
N GLY A 521 30.97 -19.75 -1.85
CA GLY A 521 31.04 -19.38 -0.42
C GLY A 521 30.77 -17.89 -0.20
N ARG A 522 31.03 -17.06 -1.22
CA ARG A 522 30.68 -15.63 -1.25
C ARG A 522 29.18 -15.38 -1.40
N PHE A 523 28.35 -16.39 -1.49
CA PHE A 523 26.90 -16.24 -1.62
C PHE A 523 26.17 -17.05 -0.55
N GLY A 524 26.90 -17.45 0.50
CA GLY A 524 26.41 -18.31 1.56
C GLY A 524 26.41 -19.79 1.20
N PHE A 525 26.71 -20.17 -0.05
CA PHE A 525 26.71 -21.57 -0.48
C PHE A 525 28.09 -22.22 -0.33
N VAL A 526 28.18 -23.25 0.49
CA VAL A 526 29.39 -24.04 0.65
C VAL A 526 29.15 -25.45 0.13
N GLN A 527 30.19 -26.08 -0.39
CA GLN A 527 30.16 -27.51 -0.61
C GLN A 527 30.63 -28.20 0.69
N PRO A 528 29.78 -29.02 1.32
CA PRO A 528 30.12 -29.73 2.55
C PRO A 528 31.36 -30.61 2.36
N ASP A 529 32.17 -30.76 3.39
CA ASP A 529 33.43 -31.53 3.31
C ASP A 529 33.17 -32.99 2.84
N TRP A 530 32.07 -33.60 3.29
CA TRP A 530 31.67 -34.95 2.88
C TRP A 530 31.34 -35.05 1.38
N ALA A 531 30.85 -33.95 0.77
CA ALA A 531 30.38 -33.88 -0.61
C ALA A 531 31.49 -33.48 -1.61
N ARG A 532 32.65 -32.99 -1.13
CA ARG A 532 33.76 -32.56 -1.98
C ARG A 532 34.43 -33.73 -2.72
N PRO A 533 35.20 -33.45 -3.79
CA PRO A 533 36.07 -34.46 -4.38
C PRO A 533 37.00 -35.09 -3.33
N GLY A 534 36.93 -36.42 -3.18
CA GLY A 534 37.68 -37.16 -2.16
C GLY A 534 37.04 -37.24 -0.77
N GLY A 535 35.86 -36.65 -0.57
CA GLY A 535 35.06 -36.80 0.64
C GLY A 535 34.42 -38.19 0.78
N GLU A 536 33.75 -38.43 1.90
CA GLU A 536 33.12 -39.73 2.21
C GLU A 536 32.04 -40.13 1.20
N LYS A 537 31.33 -39.15 0.64
CA LYS A 537 30.31 -39.37 -0.39
C LYS A 537 30.34 -38.21 -1.40
N PRO A 538 31.23 -38.27 -2.41
CA PRO A 538 31.41 -37.16 -3.33
C PRO A 538 30.13 -36.84 -4.12
N GLU A 539 29.61 -35.63 -3.93
CA GLU A 539 28.40 -35.10 -4.57
C GLU A 539 28.72 -33.71 -5.14
N PRO A 540 29.40 -33.63 -6.31
CA PRO A 540 29.83 -32.36 -6.90
C PRO A 540 28.68 -31.39 -7.22
N TRP A 541 27.45 -31.91 -7.34
CA TRP A 541 26.23 -31.13 -7.56
C TRP A 541 25.68 -30.47 -6.29
N HIS A 542 26.03 -30.95 -5.09
CA HIS A 542 25.36 -30.57 -3.84
C HIS A 542 26.03 -29.39 -3.14
N TRP A 543 25.23 -28.38 -2.80
CA TRP A 543 25.67 -27.15 -2.13
C TRP A 543 24.68 -26.75 -1.04
N GLU A 544 25.20 -26.30 0.10
CA GLU A 544 24.42 -25.94 1.29
C GLU A 544 24.58 -24.46 1.62
N PHE A 545 23.51 -23.81 2.05
CA PHE A 545 23.50 -22.43 2.52
C PHE A 545 23.87 -22.38 4.00
N GLY A 546 25.12 -22.00 4.28
CA GLY A 546 25.78 -22.16 5.56
C GLY A 546 26.47 -23.53 5.69
N LEU A 547 27.39 -23.65 6.65
CA LEU A 547 27.97 -24.94 7.02
C LEU A 547 27.01 -25.61 8.00
N LEU A 548 26.29 -26.64 7.59
CA LEU A 548 25.21 -27.24 8.39
C LEU A 548 25.73 -28.46 9.17
N THR A 549 25.20 -28.68 10.38
CA THR A 549 25.49 -29.86 11.23
C THR A 549 24.59 -31.03 10.96
#